data_AF-A0A924WUF4-F1
#
_entry.id   AF-A0A924WUF4-F1
#
_cell.length_a   1.000
_cell.length_b   1.000
_cell.length_c   1.000
_cell.angle_alpha   90.00
_cell.angle_beta   90.00
_cell.angle_gamma   90.00
#
_symmetry.space_group_name_H-M   'P 1'
#
loop_
_entity.id
_entity.type
_entity.pdbx_description
1 polymer ?
#
loop_
_entity_poly.entity_id
_entity_poly.type
_entity_poly.pdbx_seq_one_letter_code
_entity_poly.pdbx_strand_id
1 'polypeptide(L)' 'MIIAAVSAIPGAGTREYSLTLNTRVHKVGRNEPCFCGTRKKYKRCCGVL' A
#
# COMPACT_ATOMS: atom_id res chain seq x y z
N MET A 1 38.38 21.29 26.56
CA MET A 1 37.70 19.97 26.43
C MET A 1 36.39 20.22 25.69
N ILE A 2 36.29 19.76 24.44
CA ILE A 2 35.08 19.93 23.62
C ILE A 2 34.33 18.60 23.65
N ILE A 3 33.05 18.66 23.99
CA ILE A 3 31.87 17.88 23.55
C ILE A 3 30.84 18.11 24.67
N ALA A 4 29.81 18.91 24.40
CA ALA A 4 28.67 18.98 25.30
C ALA A 4 27.91 17.64 25.22
N ALA A 5 27.50 17.11 26.37
CA ALA A 5 26.70 15.89 26.40
C ALA A 5 25.39 16.12 25.63
N VAL A 6 25.15 15.34 24.58
CA VAL A 6 23.90 15.45 23.81
C VAL A 6 22.77 14.84 24.64
N SER A 7 21.92 15.69 25.20
CA SER A 7 20.78 15.29 26.01
C SER A 7 19.88 14.34 25.23
N ALA A 8 19.47 13.22 25.84
CA ALA A 8 18.56 12.28 25.21
C ALA A 8 17.26 12.98 24.79
N ILE A 9 16.83 12.80 23.54
CA ILE A 9 15.67 13.48 22.94
C ILE A 9 14.38 12.72 23.33
N PRO A 10 13.51 13.25 24.21
CA PRO A 10 12.29 12.58 24.63
C PRO A 10 11.15 12.97 23.68
N GLY A 11 11.21 12.51 22.42
CA GLY A 11 10.32 13.01 21.36
C GLY A 11 10.10 12.10 20.16
N ALA A 12 10.60 10.87 20.16
CA ALA A 12 10.39 9.90 19.08
C ALA A 12 8.98 9.29 19.12
N GLY A 13 7.95 10.11 18.95
CA GLY A 13 6.56 9.68 18.89
C GLY A 13 6.32 8.80 17.67
N THR A 14 6.27 7.48 17.87
CA THR A 14 5.87 6.51 16.85
C THR A 14 4.43 6.75 16.46
N ARG A 15 4.22 7.50 15.37
CA ARG A 15 2.88 7.70 14.78
C ARG A 15 2.38 6.33 14.34
N GLU A 16 1.45 5.76 15.08
CA GLU A 16 0.83 4.50 14.69
C GLU A 16 0.20 4.66 13.31
N TYR A 17 0.73 3.88 12.36
CA TYR A 17 0.12 3.64 11.07
C TYR A 17 -1.10 2.75 11.31
N SER A 18 -2.16 3.32 11.91
CA SER A 18 -3.52 2.75 11.95
C SER A 18 -4.14 2.88 10.56
N LEU A 19 -3.42 2.33 9.60
CA LEU A 19 -3.78 2.18 8.21
C LEU A 19 -4.79 1.04 8.19
N THR A 20 -5.99 1.41 8.59
CA THR A 20 -7.27 0.87 8.14
C THR A 20 -7.32 1.01 6.61
N LEU A 21 -6.45 0.24 5.95
CA LEU A 21 -6.29 0.15 4.51
C LEU A 21 -7.52 -0.60 4.00
N ASN A 22 -8.64 0.13 3.97
CA ASN A 22 -9.94 -0.28 3.49
C ASN A 22 -9.84 -0.51 1.99
N THR A 23 -9.17 -1.60 1.66
CA THR A 23 -9.04 -2.16 0.33
C THR A 23 -10.42 -2.64 -0.04
N ARG A 24 -11.24 -1.71 -0.52
CA ARG A 24 -12.44 -2.02 -1.29
C ARG A 24 -11.95 -2.85 -2.45
N VAL A 25 -12.05 -4.17 -2.32
CA VAL A 25 -11.58 -5.11 -3.34
C VAL A 25 -12.38 -4.80 -4.59
N HIS A 26 -11.75 -4.09 -5.53
CA HIS A 26 -12.40 -3.64 -6.75
C HIS A 26 -12.83 -4.89 -7.52
N LYS A 27 -14.14 -5.19 -7.47
CA LYS A 27 -14.74 -6.37 -8.09
C LYS A 27 -14.80 -6.17 -9.61
N VAL A 28 -13.63 -6.19 -10.25
CA VAL A 28 -13.46 -6.12 -11.70
C VAL A 28 -14.31 -7.20 -12.34
N GLY A 29 -15.28 -6.77 -13.14
CA GLY A 29 -16.17 -7.65 -13.86
C GLY A 29 -15.37 -8.52 -14.83
N ARG A 30 -15.70 -9.82 -14.92
CA ARG A 30 -14.97 -10.76 -15.79
C ARG A 30 -14.91 -10.36 -17.27
N ASN A 31 -15.75 -9.43 -17.73
CA ASN A 31 -15.75 -8.87 -19.09
C ASN A 31 -14.98 -7.54 -19.25
N GLU A 32 -14.62 -6.85 -18.16
CA GLU A 32 -13.89 -5.56 -18.18
C GLU A 32 -12.42 -5.74 -18.60
N PRO A 33 -11.75 -4.67 -19.10
CA PRO A 33 -10.30 -4.73 -19.38
C PRO A 33 -9.48 -4.99 -18.12
N CYS A 34 -8.45 -5.83 -18.23
CA CYS A 34 -7.54 -6.13 -17.14
C CYS A 34 -6.68 -4.91 -16.77
N PHE A 35 -6.66 -4.56 -15.48
CA PHE A 35 -5.78 -3.54 -14.89
C PHE A 35 -4.28 -3.87 -15.03
N CYS A 36 -3.94 -5.13 -15.32
CA CYS A 36 -2.60 -5.66 -15.56
C CYS A 36 -1.90 -5.13 -16.86
N GLY A 37 -2.25 -3.94 -17.34
CA GLY A 37 -1.68 -3.32 -18.54
C GLY A 37 -2.09 -3.92 -19.89
N THR A 38 -2.42 -5.21 -19.95
CA THR A 38 -2.69 -5.91 -21.23
C THR A 38 -3.99 -5.49 -21.94
N ARG A 39 -4.90 -4.79 -21.24
CA ARG A 39 -6.27 -4.40 -21.68
C ARG A 39 -7.19 -5.55 -22.15
N LYS A 40 -6.71 -6.81 -22.15
CA LYS A 40 -7.52 -8.01 -22.43
C LYS A 40 -8.63 -8.13 -21.39
N LYS A 41 -9.80 -8.70 -21.76
CA LYS A 41 -10.90 -8.93 -20.81
C LYS A 41 -10.40 -9.76 -19.62
N TYR A 42 -10.76 -9.39 -18.38
CA TYR A 42 -10.19 -9.96 -17.15
C TYR A 42 -10.20 -11.49 -17.14
N LYS A 43 -11.31 -12.12 -17.57
CA LYS A 43 -11.46 -13.60 -17.73
C LYS A 43 -10.57 -14.28 -18.79
N ARG A 44 -9.71 -13.51 -19.48
CA ARG A 44 -8.71 -13.96 -20.47
C ARG A 44 -7.32 -13.40 -20.12
N CYS A 45 -7.11 -12.99 -18.87
CA CYS A 45 -5.84 -12.55 -18.32
C CYS A 45 -5.77 -12.94 -16.83
N CYS A 46 -5.66 -12.00 -15.89
CA CYS A 46 -5.55 -12.31 -14.44
C CYS A 46 -6.77 -12.97 -13.79
N GLY A 47 -7.92 -13.05 -14.49
CA GLY A 47 -9.12 -13.77 -14.07
C GLY A 47 -9.34 -15.10 -14.81
N VAL A 48 -8.27 -15.69 -15.37
CA VAL A 48 -8.23 -17.10 -15.78
C VAL A 48 -8.03 -17.96 -14.53
N LEU A 49 -8.81 -19.04 -14.43
CA LEU A 49 -8.59 -20.18 -13.53
C LEU A 49 -8.03 -21.33 -14.37
#